data_AF-A0A0P0XNN0-F1
#
_entry.id   AF-A0A0P0XNN0-F1
#
_cell.length_a   1.000
_cell.length_b   1.000
_cell.length_c   1.000
_cell.angle_alpha   90.00
_cell.angle_beta   90.00
_cell.angle_gamma   90.00
#
_symmetry.space_group_name_H-M   'P 1'
#
loop_
_entity.id
_entity.type
_entity.pdbx_description
1 polymer ?
#
loop_
_entity_poly.entity_id
_entity_poly.type
_entity_poly.pdbx_seq_one_letter_code
_entity_poly.pdbx_strand_id
1 'polypeptide(L)'
;GWVRRSCGGAEAKRGDPKAARRRRRLAGPWPPPAAAAGSRPPARRRRWPPSHAVERRRRRRALSGDGGGGGGGGGSPAPGPLLPPPRALARPPPPLALVPRFPDIPVLPYSPLRCRMCRSILNPFSIVDYVAKIWVCPFCFQRNHFPQHYSSISESNLPAELFPQYTTVEYISTAETGPVVPPVFMFVVDTCMIEEEIGYLKSALAQVVELLPDNSLVGFITFGTYVQVHELGFGLLPKSYVFKGTKEVTKDEMLDQMCFFAGKRKPTTGVIAGTRDGLSSESIARFLLPASECEFVLNAVIEELQKDPWPVPADQRASRCTGAALSVAASLLGVCVPGSGARIMAFVGGPSTEGPGSIVSKSLLEPIRSHKDLDKDSAPLYDKAVKFYDQIAKQLVHQGHVLDVFACAVDQVGVAEMKVAIEKTGGIVVLAESFGHSVFKDSLLRIFQSSDNDLGLSFNGILEINCSKDVKIQGIIGPCASLEKKSPLSSDTVIGQGNTSAWKMCGLDKKTSLCLVYDIAKKDGSNTIGQAASNQFYFQFLTYYQHHEGQMRLRATTISRRWVSGSDSVQATYRWL
;
A
#
# COMPACT_ATOMS: atom_id res chain seq x y z
N GLY A 1 7.36 -19.80 -9.61
CA GLY A 1 8.80 -19.62 -9.88
C GLY A 1 9.13 -18.17 -9.68
N TRP A 2 9.97 -17.85 -8.70
CA TRP A 2 10.55 -16.52 -8.52
C TRP A 2 12.05 -16.67 -8.74
N VAL A 3 12.54 -16.15 -9.86
CA VAL A 3 13.98 -16.03 -10.14
C VAL A 3 14.46 -14.77 -9.45
N ARG A 4 15.33 -14.96 -8.46
CA ARG A 4 16.05 -13.93 -7.71
C ARG A 4 17.06 -13.28 -8.66
N ARG A 5 16.83 -12.06 -9.15
CA ARG A 5 17.93 -11.21 -9.66
C ARG A 5 18.52 -10.45 -8.49
N SER A 6 19.80 -10.67 -8.25
CA SER A 6 20.63 -9.84 -7.38
C SER A 6 20.90 -8.51 -8.06
N CYS A 7 20.55 -7.39 -7.42
CA CYS A 7 21.19 -6.11 -7.72
C CYS A 7 22.35 -5.96 -6.75
N GLY A 8 23.57 -6.15 -7.27
CA GLY A 8 24.80 -5.69 -6.64
C GLY A 8 25.25 -4.37 -7.28
N GLY A 9 25.94 -3.57 -6.48
CA GLY A 9 26.69 -2.38 -6.89
C GLY A 9 25.94 -1.06 -6.72
N ALA A 10 26.53 0.03 -6.27
CA ALA A 10 27.85 0.30 -5.70
C ALA A 10 27.71 1.67 -4.99
N GLU A 11 28.18 1.81 -3.74
CA GLU A 11 28.30 3.11 -3.09
C GLU A 11 29.58 3.82 -3.59
N ALA A 12 29.41 4.86 -4.41
CA ALA A 12 30.47 5.79 -4.75
C ALA A 12 30.36 7.06 -3.88
N LYS A 13 31.49 7.42 -3.26
CA LYS A 13 31.69 8.51 -2.31
C LYS A 13 31.39 9.90 -2.91
N ARG A 14 30.87 10.77 -2.06
CA ARG A 14 30.64 12.22 -2.26
C ARG A 14 31.91 12.97 -2.66
N GLY A 15 31.74 13.87 -3.64
CA GLY A 15 32.58 15.04 -3.89
C GLY A 15 31.68 16.23 -4.30
N ASP A 16 31.81 17.34 -3.60
CA ASP A 16 31.22 18.68 -3.84
C ASP A 16 32.29 19.55 -4.56
N PRO A 17 32.12 20.84 -4.95
CA PRO A 17 30.96 21.70 -5.25
C PRO A 17 31.10 22.59 -6.54
N LYS A 18 30.08 23.46 -6.78
CA LYS A 18 30.11 24.85 -7.35
C LYS A 18 30.01 25.14 -8.88
N ALA A 19 29.28 26.24 -9.14
CA ALA A 19 29.16 27.09 -10.37
C ALA A 19 28.09 26.64 -11.40
N ALA A 20 27.27 27.48 -12.06
CA ALA A 20 27.22 28.93 -12.22
C ALA A 20 25.79 29.42 -12.62
N ARG A 21 25.51 30.70 -12.33
CA ARG A 21 24.36 31.52 -12.76
C ARG A 21 24.22 31.61 -14.30
N ARG A 22 22.99 31.74 -14.83
CA ARG A 22 22.54 32.91 -15.63
C ARG A 22 21.05 32.89 -15.94
N ARG A 23 20.42 34.07 -15.72
CA ARG A 23 19.04 34.43 -16.03
C ARG A 23 18.87 34.73 -17.52
N ARG A 24 17.68 34.51 -18.09
CA ARG A 24 17.02 35.43 -19.05
C ARG A 24 15.50 35.21 -19.04
N ARG A 25 14.79 36.33 -18.85
CA ARG A 25 13.33 36.51 -19.01
C ARG A 25 13.01 36.73 -20.50
N LEU A 26 11.72 36.57 -20.87
CA LEU A 26 10.89 37.28 -21.88
C LEU A 26 9.79 36.28 -22.32
N ALA A 27 8.52 36.42 -21.93
CA ALA A 27 7.48 37.37 -22.37
C ALA A 27 6.56 36.79 -23.47
N GLY A 28 5.24 36.88 -23.27
CA GLY A 28 4.22 36.74 -24.31
C GLY A 28 3.05 35.79 -24.00
N PRO A 29 1.84 36.29 -23.67
CA PRO A 29 0.62 35.48 -23.53
C PRO A 29 -0.15 35.38 -24.87
N TRP A 30 -0.88 34.28 -25.07
CA TRP A 30 -1.86 34.11 -26.15
C TRP A 30 -3.29 34.04 -25.58
N PRO A 31 -4.29 34.66 -26.24
CA PRO A 31 -5.69 34.69 -25.81
C PRO A 31 -6.52 33.51 -26.39
N PRO A 32 -7.71 33.20 -25.84
CA PRO A 32 -8.62 32.17 -26.38
C PRO A 32 -9.72 32.77 -27.27
N PRO A 33 -10.31 32.00 -28.22
CA PRO A 33 -11.65 32.26 -28.73
C PRO A 33 -12.62 31.16 -28.24
N ALA A 34 -13.70 31.53 -27.54
CA ALA A 34 -15.01 31.95 -28.05
C ALA A 34 -15.97 30.75 -28.25
N ALA A 35 -17.01 30.76 -27.43
CA ALA A 35 -18.11 29.81 -27.39
C ALA A 35 -19.06 29.94 -28.59
N ALA A 36 -19.64 28.83 -29.03
CA ALA A 36 -20.86 28.79 -29.81
C ALA A 36 -21.84 27.80 -29.16
N ALA A 37 -22.94 28.36 -28.65
CA ALA A 37 -24.11 27.65 -28.14
C ALA A 37 -25.01 27.21 -29.29
N GLY A 38 -25.68 26.07 -29.15
CA GLY A 38 -26.66 25.60 -30.13
C GLY A 38 -27.40 24.31 -29.71
N SER A 39 -28.46 24.50 -28.93
CA SER A 39 -29.74 23.75 -28.91
C SER A 39 -29.77 22.21 -28.83
N ARG A 40 -30.45 21.73 -27.78
CA ARG A 40 -30.82 20.34 -27.44
C ARG A 40 -32.31 20.05 -27.84
N PRO A 41 -32.90 18.85 -27.60
CA PRO A 41 -33.46 17.90 -28.59
C PRO A 41 -35.00 17.70 -28.37
N PRO A 42 -35.73 16.54 -28.55
CA PRO A 42 -35.41 15.19 -28.01
C PRO A 42 -35.99 13.91 -28.74
N ALA A 43 -35.52 12.76 -28.25
CA ALA A 43 -36.23 11.47 -28.06
C ALA A 43 -36.72 10.60 -29.25
N ARG A 44 -36.20 9.35 -29.29
CA ARG A 44 -37.04 8.14 -29.45
C ARG A 44 -36.38 6.90 -28.83
N ARG A 45 -37.12 6.27 -27.90
CA ARG A 45 -36.83 5.03 -27.16
C ARG A 45 -36.99 3.79 -28.04
N ARG A 46 -36.16 2.76 -27.83
CA ARG A 46 -36.58 1.34 -27.84
C ARG A 46 -35.77 0.52 -26.83
N ARG A 47 -36.48 -0.12 -25.89
CA ARG A 47 -36.01 -1.15 -24.95
C ARG A 47 -36.11 -2.53 -25.61
N TRP A 48 -35.21 -3.45 -25.26
CA TRP A 48 -35.48 -4.89 -25.18
C TRP A 48 -34.82 -5.47 -23.91
N PRO A 49 -35.42 -6.46 -23.21
CA PRO A 49 -34.94 -7.00 -21.94
C PRO A 49 -34.12 -8.31 -22.08
N PRO A 50 -33.49 -8.81 -21.00
CA PRO A 50 -32.47 -9.87 -21.06
C PRO A 50 -33.04 -11.27 -20.74
N SER A 51 -32.41 -12.34 -21.25
CA SER A 51 -32.67 -13.70 -20.77
C SER A 51 -31.53 -14.71 -21.02
N HIS A 52 -31.09 -15.28 -19.90
CA HIS A 52 -30.78 -16.68 -19.61
C HIS A 52 -29.55 -17.41 -20.20
N ALA A 53 -28.74 -17.85 -19.22
CA ALA A 53 -27.68 -18.82 -19.25
C ALA A 53 -28.08 -20.21 -19.77
N VAL A 54 -27.14 -20.91 -20.43
CA VAL A 54 -26.97 -22.37 -20.33
C VAL A 54 -25.49 -22.73 -20.45
N GLU A 55 -25.00 -23.36 -19.39
CA GLU A 55 -23.72 -24.04 -19.28
C GLU A 55 -23.76 -25.44 -19.91
N ARG A 56 -22.72 -25.85 -20.66
CA ARG A 56 -22.41 -27.27 -20.92
C ARG A 56 -20.92 -27.56 -21.00
N ARG A 57 -20.42 -28.20 -19.94
CA ARG A 57 -19.25 -29.10 -19.93
C ARG A 57 -19.49 -30.31 -20.85
N ARG A 58 -18.46 -30.77 -21.58
CA ARG A 58 -18.28 -32.21 -21.87
C ARG A 58 -16.80 -32.64 -21.85
N ARG A 59 -16.66 -33.89 -21.41
CA ARG A 59 -15.48 -34.59 -20.89
C ARG A 59 -14.67 -35.31 -21.99
N ARG A 60 -13.40 -35.54 -21.62
CA ARG A 60 -12.41 -36.52 -22.10
C ARG A 60 -12.97 -37.85 -22.62
N ARG A 61 -12.31 -38.42 -23.66
CA ARG A 61 -12.04 -39.86 -23.81
C ARG A 61 -10.67 -40.07 -24.46
N ALA A 62 -9.89 -40.96 -23.85
CA ALA A 62 -8.67 -41.56 -24.37
C ALA A 62 -9.02 -42.85 -25.12
N LEU A 63 -8.24 -43.21 -26.14
CA LEU A 63 -8.14 -44.58 -26.67
C LEU A 63 -6.70 -44.87 -27.08
N SER A 64 -6.26 -46.05 -26.64
CA SER A 64 -4.99 -46.75 -26.82
C SER A 64 -5.03 -47.72 -28.01
N GLY A 65 -3.86 -48.15 -28.48
CA GLY A 65 -3.63 -49.26 -29.42
C GLY A 65 -2.29 -49.03 -30.14
N ASP A 66 -1.14 -49.61 -29.78
CA ASP A 66 -0.70 -51.02 -29.69
C ASP A 66 -0.07 -51.54 -31.00
N GLY A 67 1.09 -52.23 -30.86
CA GLY A 67 1.65 -53.16 -31.86
C GLY A 67 2.97 -52.78 -32.57
N GLY A 68 4.02 -53.60 -32.36
CA GLY A 68 4.94 -54.00 -33.45
C GLY A 68 6.45 -54.05 -33.15
N GLY A 69 6.99 -55.23 -32.79
CA GLY A 69 8.41 -55.44 -32.40
C GLY A 69 9.43 -55.71 -33.53
N GLY A 70 10.68 -56.01 -33.10
CA GLY A 70 11.82 -56.59 -33.87
C GLY A 70 13.00 -55.60 -34.04
N GLY A 71 14.16 -55.69 -33.37
CA GLY A 71 15.18 -56.78 -33.29
C GLY A 71 16.34 -56.42 -34.24
N GLY A 72 17.65 -56.44 -33.95
CA GLY A 72 18.51 -56.72 -32.80
C GLY A 72 20.00 -56.48 -33.22
N GLY A 73 20.93 -56.54 -32.25
CA GLY A 73 22.40 -56.61 -32.43
C GLY A 73 23.11 -55.26 -32.59
N GLY A 74 24.24 -54.93 -31.95
CA GLY A 74 25.15 -55.62 -31.04
C GLY A 74 26.46 -54.79 -31.00
N GLY A 75 27.07 -54.61 -29.83
CA GLY A 75 28.39 -53.97 -29.69
C GLY A 75 28.55 -53.02 -28.51
N SER A 76 29.08 -53.54 -27.39
CA SER A 76 29.70 -52.77 -26.28
C SER A 76 31.22 -52.71 -26.53
N PRO A 77 31.98 -51.68 -26.06
CA PRO A 77 32.36 -51.65 -24.63
C PRO A 77 32.68 -50.26 -23.99
N ALA A 78 32.92 -50.34 -22.67
CA ALA A 78 33.59 -49.43 -21.73
C ALA A 78 32.70 -48.52 -20.85
N PRO A 79 32.70 -48.70 -19.51
CA PRO A 79 31.88 -47.90 -18.59
C PRO A 79 32.60 -46.60 -18.23
N GLY A 80 32.01 -45.47 -18.65
CA GLY A 80 32.34 -44.13 -18.13
C GLY A 80 31.73 -43.91 -16.74
N PRO A 81 32.23 -42.94 -15.97
CA PRO A 81 31.89 -42.75 -14.56
C PRO A 81 30.39 -42.45 -14.40
N LEU A 82 29.77 -43.17 -13.45
CA LEU A 82 28.36 -43.05 -13.08
C LEU A 82 28.02 -41.60 -12.67
N LEU A 83 27.29 -40.92 -13.54
CA LEU A 83 26.57 -39.69 -13.21
C LEU A 83 25.56 -39.99 -12.09
N PRO A 84 25.47 -39.17 -11.03
CA PRO A 84 24.47 -39.36 -10.00
C PRO A 84 23.06 -39.21 -10.62
N PRO A 85 22.07 -39.99 -10.15
CA PRO A 85 20.71 -39.94 -10.68
C PRO A 85 20.11 -38.54 -10.48
N PRO A 86 19.16 -38.13 -11.34
CA PRO A 86 18.53 -36.82 -11.22
C PRO A 86 17.87 -36.75 -9.84
N ARG A 87 18.26 -35.73 -9.06
CA ARG A 87 17.67 -35.42 -7.75
C ARG A 87 16.15 -35.56 -7.83
N ALA A 88 15.62 -36.56 -7.13
CA ALA A 88 14.19 -36.74 -6.96
C ALA A 88 13.59 -35.40 -6.58
N LEU A 89 12.65 -34.93 -7.41
CA LEU A 89 11.84 -33.75 -7.16
C LEU A 89 11.28 -33.86 -5.73
N ALA A 90 11.80 -33.04 -4.82
CA ALA A 90 11.34 -32.98 -3.46
C ALA A 90 9.82 -32.80 -3.49
N ARG A 91 9.10 -33.71 -2.83
CA ARG A 91 7.65 -33.58 -2.61
C ARG A 91 7.37 -32.15 -2.14
N PRO A 92 6.31 -31.49 -2.65
CA PRO A 92 5.90 -30.21 -2.09
C PRO A 92 5.69 -30.39 -0.57
N PRO A 93 6.12 -29.42 0.26
CA PRO A 93 5.86 -29.49 1.68
C PRO A 93 4.35 -29.65 1.92
N PRO A 94 3.94 -30.33 3.01
CA PRO A 94 2.53 -30.41 3.39
C PRO A 94 1.93 -29.01 3.47
N PRO A 95 0.60 -28.86 3.30
CA PRO A 95 -0.06 -27.56 3.44
C PRO A 95 0.38 -26.95 4.77
N LEU A 96 1.02 -25.79 4.69
CA LEU A 96 1.46 -25.05 5.87
C LEU A 96 0.21 -24.83 6.73
N ALA A 97 0.20 -25.39 7.95
CA ALA A 97 -0.86 -25.11 8.91
C ALA A 97 -0.84 -23.61 9.19
N LEU A 98 -1.77 -22.88 8.55
CA LEU A 98 -2.08 -21.50 8.90
C LEU A 98 -2.40 -21.48 10.39
N VAL A 99 -1.86 -20.50 11.11
CA VAL A 99 -2.33 -20.21 12.47
C VAL A 99 -3.86 -20.04 12.36
N PRO A 100 -4.67 -20.73 13.17
CA PRO A 100 -6.12 -20.60 13.13
C PRO A 100 -6.47 -19.11 13.17
N ARG A 101 -7.32 -18.66 12.25
CA ARG A 101 -7.92 -17.33 12.35
C ARG A 101 -8.65 -17.31 13.69
N PHE A 102 -8.16 -16.55 14.67
CA PHE A 102 -8.88 -16.33 15.91
C PHE A 102 -10.10 -15.46 15.56
N PRO A 103 -11.34 -15.98 15.67
CA PRO A 103 -12.51 -15.26 15.18
C PRO A 103 -12.76 -13.96 15.95
N ASP A 104 -12.31 -13.86 17.20
CA ASP A 104 -12.48 -12.69 18.06
C ASP A 104 -11.17 -12.36 18.77
N ILE A 105 -10.41 -11.40 18.24
CA ILE A 105 -9.26 -10.84 18.95
C ILE A 105 -9.82 -9.98 20.10
N PRO A 106 -9.47 -10.23 21.37
CA PRO A 106 -9.98 -9.45 22.48
C PRO A 106 -9.52 -7.99 22.38
N VAL A 107 -10.48 -7.08 22.45
CA VAL A 107 -10.25 -5.63 22.40
C VAL A 107 -10.27 -5.06 23.81
N LEU A 108 -9.15 -4.49 24.23
CA LEU A 108 -8.90 -3.96 25.57
C LEU A 108 -9.09 -2.44 25.57
N PRO A 109 -10.05 -1.89 26.33
CA PRO A 109 -10.42 -0.46 26.29
C PRO A 109 -9.49 0.40 27.15
N TYR A 110 -8.19 0.12 27.14
CA TYR A 110 -7.18 0.82 27.92
C TYR A 110 -5.81 0.77 27.25
N SER A 111 -4.91 1.63 27.70
CA SER A 111 -3.55 1.71 27.17
C SER A 111 -2.67 0.51 27.60
N PRO A 112 -1.77 0.04 26.73
CA PRO A 112 -0.90 -1.10 27.02
C PRO A 112 0.16 -0.78 28.08
N LEU A 113 0.44 -1.74 28.97
CA LEU A 113 1.56 -1.62 29.91
C LEU A 113 2.89 -1.95 29.23
N ARG A 114 3.84 -1.00 29.25
CA ARG A 114 5.14 -1.15 28.56
C ARG A 114 6.29 -1.33 29.54
N CYS A 115 7.26 -2.15 29.15
CA CYS A 115 8.54 -2.27 29.84
C CYS A 115 9.29 -0.95 29.79
N ARG A 116 9.84 -0.50 30.93
CA ARG A 116 10.55 0.78 31.03
C ARG A 116 11.83 0.83 30.19
N MET A 117 12.48 -0.31 29.98
CA MET A 117 13.74 -0.42 29.24
C MET A 117 13.54 -0.69 27.75
N CYS A 118 13.04 -1.87 27.36
CA CYS A 118 12.90 -2.23 25.94
C CYS A 118 11.57 -1.82 25.28
N ARG A 119 10.62 -1.22 26.02
CA ARG A 119 9.30 -0.79 25.52
C ARG A 119 8.38 -1.90 24.99
N SER A 120 8.75 -3.17 25.14
CA SER A 120 7.85 -4.31 24.90
C SER A 120 6.61 -4.24 25.79
N ILE A 121 5.49 -4.77 25.34
CA ILE A 121 4.22 -4.77 26.08
C ILE A 121 4.13 -5.99 26.99
N LEU A 122 3.47 -5.83 28.15
CA LEU A 122 3.07 -6.92 29.02
C LEU A 122 2.31 -7.99 28.22
N ASN A 123 2.60 -9.25 28.48
CA ASN A 123 2.07 -10.37 27.71
C ASN A 123 2.08 -11.66 28.54
N PRO A 124 1.43 -12.74 28.09
CA PRO A 124 1.28 -13.96 28.90
C PRO A 124 2.59 -14.67 29.26
N PHE A 125 3.71 -14.34 28.61
CA PHE A 125 5.03 -14.91 28.92
C PHE A 125 5.82 -14.11 29.96
N SER A 126 5.25 -13.01 30.47
CA SER A 126 5.89 -12.19 31.51
C SER A 126 5.78 -12.88 32.86
N ILE A 127 6.87 -12.89 33.64
CA ILE A 127 6.84 -13.45 35.00
C ILE A 127 6.26 -12.40 35.93
N VAL A 128 5.22 -12.73 36.67
CA VAL A 128 4.54 -11.81 37.60
C VAL A 128 4.80 -12.25 39.03
N ASP A 129 5.24 -11.31 39.86
CA ASP A 129 5.29 -11.43 41.32
C ASP A 129 4.13 -10.61 41.88
N TYR A 130 3.07 -11.31 42.31
CA TYR A 130 1.85 -10.72 42.84
C TYR A 130 2.04 -10.05 44.21
N VAL A 131 3.04 -10.50 45.00
CA VAL A 131 3.31 -9.97 46.34
C VAL A 131 3.99 -8.61 46.22
N ALA A 132 5.07 -8.55 45.44
CA ALA A 132 5.80 -7.30 45.21
C ALA A 132 5.11 -6.38 44.16
N LYS A 133 4.07 -6.88 43.47
CA LYS A 133 3.37 -6.20 42.37
C LYS A 133 4.37 -5.72 41.32
N ILE A 134 5.22 -6.64 40.89
CA ILE A 134 6.18 -6.43 39.80
C ILE A 134 6.01 -7.48 38.71
N TRP A 135 6.40 -7.13 37.49
CA TRP A 135 6.51 -8.06 36.39
C TRP A 135 7.88 -7.98 35.74
N VAL A 136 8.38 -9.12 35.29
CA VAL A 136 9.67 -9.26 34.62
C VAL A 136 9.42 -9.39 33.13
N CYS A 137 10.00 -8.48 32.36
CA CYS A 137 9.90 -8.50 30.91
C CYS A 137 10.65 -9.72 30.32
N PRO A 138 10.03 -10.55 29.47
CA PRO A 138 10.67 -11.75 28.91
C PRO A 138 11.77 -11.43 27.88
N PHE A 139 11.84 -10.18 27.38
CA PHE A 139 12.81 -9.77 26.37
C PHE A 139 14.12 -9.22 26.97
N CYS A 140 14.01 -8.35 27.99
CA CYS A 140 15.17 -7.69 28.59
C CYS A 140 15.42 -8.04 30.05
N PHE A 141 14.54 -8.84 30.69
CA PHE A 141 14.57 -9.24 32.10
C PHE A 141 14.48 -8.06 33.09
N GLN A 142 14.09 -6.88 32.63
CA GLN A 142 13.83 -5.74 33.50
C GLN A 142 12.63 -6.03 34.41
N ARG A 143 12.79 -5.74 35.71
CA ARG A 143 11.70 -5.71 36.69
C ARG A 143 10.96 -4.37 36.56
N ASN A 144 9.65 -4.43 36.39
CA ASN A 144 8.78 -3.27 36.22
C ASN A 144 7.68 -3.33 37.29
N HIS A 145 7.43 -2.21 37.98
CA HIS A 145 6.29 -2.10 38.90
C HIS A 145 4.99 -1.94 38.12
N PHE A 146 3.93 -2.60 38.59
CA PHE A 146 2.58 -2.32 38.10
C PHE A 146 2.13 -0.90 38.49
N PRO A 147 1.39 -0.20 37.62
CA PRO A 147 0.80 1.10 37.94
C PRO A 147 -0.39 0.93 38.92
N GLN A 148 -0.83 2.04 39.53
CA GLN A 148 -1.85 2.02 40.60
C GLN A 148 -3.19 1.38 40.18
N HIS A 149 -3.59 1.47 38.91
CA HIS A 149 -4.83 0.86 38.42
C HIS A 149 -4.76 -0.68 38.34
N TYR A 150 -3.58 -1.30 38.50
CA TYR A 150 -3.39 -2.75 38.65
C TYR A 150 -3.19 -3.15 40.13
N SER A 151 -3.58 -2.28 41.09
CA SER A 151 -3.36 -2.51 42.53
C SER A 151 -4.04 -3.77 43.07
N SER A 152 -5.11 -4.23 42.43
CA SER A 152 -5.86 -5.43 42.79
C SER A 152 -5.37 -6.71 42.09
N ILE A 153 -4.23 -6.68 41.39
CA ILE A 153 -3.71 -7.85 40.68
C ILE A 153 -3.42 -9.01 41.66
N SER A 154 -3.90 -10.19 41.31
CA SER A 154 -3.68 -11.46 42.02
C SER A 154 -3.76 -12.62 41.03
N GLU A 155 -3.43 -13.84 41.47
CA GLU A 155 -3.60 -15.05 40.65
C GLU A 155 -5.06 -15.28 40.22
N SER A 156 -6.02 -14.80 41.01
CA SER A 156 -7.47 -14.87 40.71
C SER A 156 -8.02 -13.65 39.96
N ASN A 157 -7.26 -12.55 39.90
CA ASN A 157 -7.65 -11.30 39.27
C ASN A 157 -6.55 -10.84 38.30
N LEU A 158 -6.49 -11.52 37.16
CA LEU A 158 -5.51 -11.24 36.12
C LEU A 158 -6.03 -10.17 35.15
N PRO A 159 -5.19 -9.19 34.78
CA PRO A 159 -5.47 -8.35 33.63
C PRO A 159 -5.51 -9.20 32.35
N ALA A 160 -6.31 -8.78 31.38
CA ALA A 160 -6.67 -9.62 30.24
C ALA A 160 -5.44 -10.07 29.42
N GLU A 161 -4.46 -9.19 29.23
CA GLU A 161 -3.22 -9.47 28.50
C GLU A 161 -2.31 -10.52 29.14
N LEU A 162 -2.60 -10.96 30.36
CA LEU A 162 -1.89 -12.06 31.03
C LEU A 162 -2.59 -13.41 30.88
N PHE A 163 -3.80 -13.48 30.32
CA PHE A 163 -4.44 -14.77 30.07
C PHE A 163 -3.61 -15.58 29.07
N PRO A 164 -3.28 -16.86 29.36
CA PRO A 164 -2.43 -17.68 28.50
C PRO A 164 -2.87 -17.77 27.04
N GLN A 165 -4.20 -17.74 26.81
CA GLN A 165 -4.80 -17.75 25.47
C GLN A 165 -4.69 -16.41 24.72
N TYR A 166 -4.49 -15.29 25.43
CA TYR A 166 -4.43 -13.93 24.86
C TYR A 166 -3.02 -13.59 24.37
N THR A 167 -2.49 -14.47 23.52
CA THR A 167 -1.22 -14.23 22.82
C THR A 167 -1.33 -13.10 21.80
N THR A 168 -2.54 -12.82 21.31
CA THR A 168 -2.86 -11.65 20.48
C THR A 168 -4.00 -10.88 21.12
N VAL A 169 -3.79 -9.59 21.37
CA VAL A 169 -4.79 -8.66 21.90
C VAL A 169 -4.74 -7.36 21.11
N GLU A 170 -5.82 -6.59 21.14
CA GLU A 170 -5.88 -5.27 20.53
C GLU A 170 -6.25 -4.22 21.58
N TYR A 171 -5.47 -3.15 21.71
CA TYR A 171 -5.72 -2.05 22.64
C TYR A 171 -6.38 -0.90 21.89
N ILE A 172 -7.46 -0.34 22.44
CA ILE A 172 -8.02 0.93 21.98
C ILE A 172 -7.30 2.05 22.72
N SER A 173 -6.75 3.00 21.97
CA SER A 173 -6.14 4.18 22.58
C SER A 173 -7.20 5.01 23.28
N THR A 174 -6.99 5.32 24.56
CA THR A 174 -7.90 6.15 25.36
C THR A 174 -7.91 7.59 24.80
N ALA A 175 -9.02 8.32 25.00
CA ALA A 175 -9.33 9.64 24.42
C ALA A 175 -8.25 10.75 24.58
N GLU A 176 -7.19 10.49 25.34
CA GLU A 176 -6.02 11.35 25.48
C GLU A 176 -5.16 11.45 24.19
N THR A 177 -5.30 10.54 23.22
CA THR A 177 -4.45 10.53 22.01
C THR A 177 -4.92 11.41 20.85
N GLY A 178 -5.89 12.29 21.06
CA GLY A 178 -6.32 13.29 20.08
C GLY A 178 -7.60 12.93 19.33
N PRO A 179 -8.07 13.82 18.45
CA PRO A 179 -9.36 13.69 17.77
C PRO A 179 -9.41 12.46 16.86
N VAL A 180 -10.56 11.79 16.82
CA VAL A 180 -10.87 10.76 15.82
C VAL A 180 -10.79 11.43 14.45
N VAL A 181 -9.89 10.94 13.59
CA VAL A 181 -9.77 11.44 12.23
C VAL A 181 -10.51 10.47 11.31
N PRO A 182 -11.46 10.92 10.49
CA PRO A 182 -12.13 10.04 9.53
C PRO A 182 -11.17 9.60 8.41
N PRO A 183 -11.41 8.46 7.76
CA PRO A 183 -10.68 8.07 6.57
C PRO A 183 -10.94 9.06 5.43
N VAL A 184 -9.95 9.23 4.55
CA VAL A 184 -10.04 10.13 3.40
C VAL A 184 -9.94 9.34 2.10
N PHE A 185 -10.85 9.58 1.15
CA PHE A 185 -10.86 8.97 -0.18
C PHE A 185 -10.71 10.06 -1.25
N MET A 186 -9.59 10.03 -1.97
CA MET A 186 -9.29 10.93 -3.07
C MET A 186 -9.45 10.17 -4.40
N PHE A 187 -10.54 10.44 -5.11
CA PHE A 187 -10.79 9.87 -6.42
C PHE A 187 -9.99 10.62 -7.48
N VAL A 188 -9.14 9.91 -8.24
CA VAL A 188 -8.32 10.47 -9.31
C VAL A 188 -8.71 9.77 -10.62
N VAL A 189 -9.51 10.45 -11.43
CA VAL A 189 -10.23 9.86 -12.57
C VAL A 189 -9.65 10.30 -13.90
N ASP A 190 -9.20 9.34 -14.69
CA ASP A 190 -8.80 9.54 -16.08
C ASP A 190 -10.01 9.83 -16.98
N THR A 191 -9.87 10.81 -17.87
CA THR A 191 -10.89 11.23 -18.85
C THR A 191 -10.45 10.97 -20.29
N CYS A 192 -9.24 10.44 -20.52
CA CYS A 192 -8.70 10.09 -21.84
C CYS A 192 -9.15 8.70 -22.31
N MET A 193 -10.46 8.44 -22.29
CA MET A 193 -11.07 7.15 -22.64
C MET A 193 -12.25 7.33 -23.60
N ILE A 194 -12.76 6.24 -24.17
CA ILE A 194 -13.98 6.28 -24.98
C ILE A 194 -15.21 6.51 -24.10
N GLU A 195 -16.27 7.09 -24.66
CA GLU A 195 -17.48 7.47 -23.91
C GLU A 195 -18.14 6.29 -23.19
N GLU A 196 -18.09 5.10 -23.79
CA GLU A 196 -18.63 3.87 -23.20
C GLU A 196 -17.93 3.52 -21.88
N GLU A 197 -16.59 3.54 -21.86
CA GLU A 197 -15.79 3.28 -20.65
C GLU A 197 -16.02 4.34 -19.57
N ILE A 198 -16.15 5.61 -19.96
CA ILE A 198 -16.52 6.70 -19.05
C ILE A 198 -17.92 6.43 -18.46
N GLY A 199 -18.88 5.97 -19.26
CA GLY A 199 -20.21 5.60 -18.80
C GLY A 199 -20.20 4.46 -17.77
N TYR A 200 -19.40 3.41 -18.00
CA TYR A 200 -19.23 2.34 -17.02
C TYR A 200 -18.58 2.82 -15.73
N LEU A 201 -17.55 3.65 -15.84
CA LEU A 201 -16.85 4.22 -14.69
C LEU A 201 -17.77 5.13 -13.86
N LYS A 202 -18.54 6.01 -14.50
CA LYS A 202 -19.55 6.86 -13.83
C LYS A 202 -20.54 6.02 -13.03
N SER A 203 -21.06 4.96 -13.64
CA SER A 203 -22.01 4.05 -12.99
C SER A 203 -21.39 3.37 -11.76
N ALA A 204 -20.11 2.98 -11.83
CA ALA A 204 -19.41 2.36 -10.72
C ALA A 204 -19.07 3.36 -9.60
N LEU A 205 -18.67 4.60 -9.95
CA LEU A 205 -18.40 5.65 -8.98
C LEU A 205 -19.67 6.09 -8.25
N ALA A 206 -20.80 6.23 -8.95
CA ALA A 206 -22.08 6.54 -8.32
C ALA A 206 -22.48 5.48 -7.27
N GLN A 207 -22.32 4.19 -7.60
CA GLN A 207 -22.55 3.11 -6.62
C GLN A 207 -21.59 3.16 -5.42
N VAL A 208 -20.34 3.59 -5.63
CA VAL A 208 -19.39 3.76 -4.53
C VAL A 208 -19.80 4.92 -3.62
N VAL A 209 -20.30 6.03 -4.18
CA VAL A 209 -20.75 7.18 -3.37
C VAL A 209 -21.83 6.77 -2.38
N GLU A 210 -22.76 5.90 -2.77
CA GLU A 210 -23.80 5.35 -1.89
C GLU A 210 -23.26 4.44 -0.76
N LEU A 211 -22.03 3.93 -0.88
CA LEU A 211 -21.40 3.03 0.08
C LEU A 211 -20.33 3.70 0.94
N LEU A 212 -20.01 4.98 0.70
CA LEU A 212 -19.02 5.70 1.48
C LEU A 212 -19.54 5.93 2.92
N PRO A 213 -18.69 5.76 3.96
CA PRO A 213 -19.07 6.16 5.30
C PRO A 213 -19.37 7.67 5.36
N ASP A 214 -20.49 8.06 5.98
CA ASP A 214 -21.01 9.45 6.02
C ASP A 214 -19.97 10.49 6.46
N ASN A 215 -19.09 10.11 7.40
CA ASN A 215 -18.07 10.97 7.99
C ASN A 215 -16.73 10.93 7.24
N SER A 216 -16.56 10.03 6.25
CA SER A 216 -15.33 9.94 5.47
C SER A 216 -15.14 11.19 4.61
N LEU A 217 -13.91 11.72 4.55
CA LEU A 217 -13.65 12.89 3.73
C LEU A 217 -13.43 12.46 2.29
N VAL A 218 -14.05 13.16 1.34
CA VAL A 218 -13.97 12.87 -0.08
C VAL A 218 -13.33 14.03 -0.81
N GLY A 219 -12.40 13.72 -1.71
CA GLY A 219 -11.84 14.64 -2.69
C GLY A 219 -11.94 14.07 -4.10
N PHE A 220 -12.01 14.94 -5.09
CA PHE A 220 -12.20 14.55 -6.49
C PHE A 220 -11.25 15.30 -7.43
N ILE A 221 -10.49 14.55 -8.21
CA ILE A 221 -9.56 15.05 -9.23
C ILE A 221 -9.87 14.34 -10.54
N THR A 222 -10.06 15.09 -11.61
CA THR A 222 -10.10 14.54 -12.97
C THR A 222 -8.82 14.89 -13.70
N PHE A 223 -8.38 14.04 -14.61
CA PHE A 223 -7.22 14.35 -15.42
C PHE A 223 -7.34 13.81 -16.84
N GLY A 224 -6.62 14.47 -17.74
CA GLY A 224 -6.44 14.07 -19.13
C GLY A 224 -5.18 14.74 -19.63
N THR A 225 -5.32 15.72 -20.54
CA THR A 225 -4.22 16.62 -20.92
C THR A 225 -3.81 17.55 -19.76
N TYR A 226 -4.79 17.93 -18.93
CA TYR A 226 -4.62 18.77 -17.74
C TYR A 226 -5.10 18.01 -16.49
N VAL A 227 -4.68 18.46 -15.32
CA VAL A 227 -5.20 17.98 -14.03
C VAL A 227 -6.19 19.00 -13.51
N GLN A 228 -7.40 18.58 -13.15
CA GLN A 228 -8.45 19.43 -12.59
C GLN A 228 -8.78 18.98 -11.16
N VAL A 229 -8.57 19.86 -10.18
CA VAL A 229 -8.92 19.63 -8.78
C VAL A 229 -10.26 20.28 -8.50
N HIS A 230 -11.28 19.48 -8.15
CA HIS A 230 -12.65 19.97 -7.96
C HIS A 230 -12.86 20.54 -6.55
N GLU A 231 -13.49 21.71 -6.47
CA GLU A 231 -13.84 22.38 -5.21
C GLU A 231 -15.25 21.94 -4.76
N LEU A 232 -15.33 20.77 -4.11
CA LEU A 232 -16.60 20.17 -3.69
C LEU A 232 -17.38 21.05 -2.70
N GLY A 233 -16.69 21.88 -1.92
CA GLY A 233 -17.31 22.80 -0.94
C GLY A 233 -17.99 24.02 -1.55
N PHE A 234 -17.99 24.17 -2.87
CA PHE A 234 -18.65 25.28 -3.54
C PHE A 234 -19.90 24.81 -4.31
N GLY A 235 -21.01 24.65 -3.60
CA GLY A 235 -22.25 24.10 -4.17
C GLY A 235 -23.04 25.01 -5.12
N LEU A 236 -22.62 26.26 -5.35
CA LEU A 236 -23.35 27.20 -6.21
C LEU A 236 -23.16 26.92 -7.71
N LEU A 237 -21.96 26.47 -8.10
CA LEU A 237 -21.60 26.08 -9.47
C LEU A 237 -20.35 25.19 -9.42
N PRO A 238 -20.15 24.28 -10.38
CA PRO A 238 -18.95 23.45 -10.43
C PRO A 238 -17.71 24.32 -10.65
N LYS A 239 -16.78 24.27 -9.70
CA LYS A 239 -15.53 25.01 -9.73
C LYS A 239 -14.35 24.04 -9.61
N SER A 240 -13.32 24.23 -10.44
CA SER A 240 -12.10 23.44 -10.37
C SER A 240 -10.86 24.28 -10.63
N TYR A 241 -9.71 23.83 -10.12
CA TYR A 241 -8.39 24.42 -10.37
C TYR A 241 -7.65 23.56 -11.37
N VAL A 242 -7.18 24.18 -12.46
CA VAL A 242 -6.57 23.47 -13.59
C VAL A 242 -5.06 23.65 -13.57
N PHE A 243 -4.34 22.53 -13.51
CA PHE A 243 -2.89 22.48 -13.57
C PHE A 243 -2.41 21.85 -14.89
N LYS A 244 -1.29 22.35 -15.40
CA LYS A 244 -0.72 21.86 -16.66
C LYS A 244 -0.07 20.49 -16.49
N GLY A 245 -0.56 19.48 -17.20
CA GLY A 245 -0.07 18.10 -17.12
C GLY A 245 1.40 17.88 -17.54
N THR A 246 1.98 18.80 -18.34
CA THR A 246 3.36 18.68 -18.84
C THR A 246 4.45 18.82 -17.77
N LYS A 247 4.13 19.41 -16.61
CA LYS A 247 5.11 19.77 -15.58
C LYS A 247 4.68 19.23 -14.23
N GLU A 248 5.66 18.90 -13.41
CA GLU A 248 5.43 18.66 -11.99
C GLU A 248 5.03 19.97 -11.31
N VAL A 249 3.98 19.93 -10.50
CA VAL A 249 3.51 21.07 -9.70
C VAL A 249 4.07 20.89 -8.30
N THR A 250 4.87 21.84 -7.83
CA THR A 250 5.42 21.77 -6.48
C THR A 250 4.33 22.05 -5.43
N LYS A 251 4.53 21.54 -4.21
CA LYS A 251 3.63 21.80 -3.07
C LYS A 251 3.37 23.29 -2.87
N ASP A 252 4.40 24.12 -2.95
CA ASP A 252 4.28 25.57 -2.76
C ASP A 252 3.48 26.24 -3.89
N GLU A 253 3.76 25.90 -5.15
CA GLU A 253 3.01 26.42 -6.30
C GLU A 253 1.53 26.03 -6.22
N MET A 254 1.23 24.80 -5.80
CA MET A 254 -0.14 24.33 -5.62
C MET A 254 -0.87 25.13 -4.52
N LEU A 255 -0.23 25.36 -3.37
CA LEU A 255 -0.83 26.12 -2.27
C LEU A 255 -1.12 27.58 -2.64
N ASP A 256 -0.20 28.19 -3.37
CA ASP A 256 -0.33 29.56 -3.85
C ASP A 256 -1.44 29.67 -4.91
N GLN A 257 -1.48 28.75 -5.88
CA GLN A 257 -2.49 28.76 -6.96
C GLN A 257 -3.90 28.37 -6.49
N MET A 258 -4.02 27.50 -5.50
CA MET A 258 -5.30 27.12 -4.89
C MET A 258 -5.75 28.09 -3.79
N CYS A 259 -5.01 29.20 -3.61
CA CYS A 259 -5.34 30.29 -2.70
C CYS A 259 -5.50 29.85 -1.23
N PHE A 260 -4.76 28.84 -0.76
CA PHE A 260 -4.84 28.37 0.63
C PHE A 260 -4.46 29.44 1.66
N PHE A 261 -3.65 30.44 1.26
CA PHE A 261 -3.23 31.55 2.10
C PHE A 261 -3.75 32.92 1.61
N ALA A 262 -4.75 32.95 0.71
CA ALA A 262 -5.31 34.22 0.26
C ALA A 262 -5.87 35.00 1.47
N GLY A 263 -5.21 36.11 1.82
CA GLY A 263 -5.55 36.96 2.97
C GLY A 263 -4.82 36.64 4.28
N LYS A 264 -3.91 35.66 4.34
CA LYS A 264 -3.13 35.32 5.56
C LYS A 264 -1.64 35.17 5.24
N ARG A 265 -0.77 35.56 6.19
CA ARG A 265 0.68 35.36 6.05
C ARG A 265 0.97 33.86 6.08
N LYS A 266 1.65 33.34 5.06
CA LYS A 266 2.21 31.98 5.04
C LYS A 266 3.06 31.78 6.30
N PRO A 267 2.83 30.73 7.11
CA PRO A 267 3.64 30.50 8.29
C PRO A 267 5.10 30.27 7.90
N THR A 268 6.01 30.99 8.52
CA THR A 268 7.46 30.80 8.38
C THR A 268 7.85 29.46 9.00
N THR A 269 8.06 28.45 8.15
CA THR A 269 8.83 27.21 8.37
C THR A 269 8.91 26.73 9.83
N GLY A 270 7.95 25.89 10.24
CA GLY A 270 8.09 24.99 11.37
C GLY A 270 8.49 23.60 10.89
N VAL A 271 9.65 23.11 11.33
CA VAL A 271 10.27 21.83 10.93
C VAL A 271 9.65 20.66 11.71
N ILE A 272 8.31 20.57 11.77
CA ILE A 272 7.62 19.48 12.47
C ILE A 272 6.71 18.78 11.48
N ALA A 273 7.16 17.61 11.00
CA ALA A 273 6.34 16.69 10.23
C ALA A 273 5.10 16.30 11.06
N GLY A 274 3.90 16.53 10.51
CA GLY A 274 2.62 16.18 11.15
C GLY A 274 1.80 17.36 11.67
N THR A 275 2.34 18.59 11.72
CA THR A 275 1.51 19.77 11.91
C THR A 275 0.96 20.24 10.56
N ARG A 276 -0.37 20.38 10.43
CA ARG A 276 -1.00 21.10 9.30
C ARG A 276 -0.26 22.41 9.11
N ASP A 277 0.06 22.81 7.87
CA ASP A 277 0.85 24.01 7.52
C ASP A 277 0.13 25.35 7.86
N GLY A 278 -0.50 25.44 9.05
CA GLY A 278 -1.34 26.56 9.46
C GLY A 278 -2.66 26.67 8.70
N LEU A 279 -3.05 25.66 7.92
CA LEU A 279 -4.29 25.67 7.16
C LEU A 279 -5.53 25.71 8.08
N SER A 280 -6.50 26.58 7.76
CA SER A 280 -7.79 26.57 8.44
C SER A 280 -8.62 25.35 8.00
N SER A 281 -9.46 24.85 8.89
CA SER A 281 -10.44 23.79 8.57
C SER A 281 -11.31 24.19 7.37
N GLU A 282 -11.70 25.46 7.28
CA GLU A 282 -12.44 26.02 6.13
C GLU A 282 -11.67 25.87 4.81
N SER A 283 -10.36 26.10 4.81
CA SER A 283 -9.54 26.00 3.58
C SER A 283 -9.44 24.57 3.08
N ILE A 284 -9.43 23.60 4.01
CA ILE A 284 -9.41 22.16 3.72
C ILE A 284 -10.80 21.72 3.22
N ALA A 285 -11.87 22.17 3.89
CA ALA A 285 -13.26 21.85 3.57
C ALA A 285 -13.69 22.30 2.17
N ARG A 286 -12.93 23.16 1.50
CA ARG A 286 -13.15 23.47 0.07
C ARG A 286 -12.95 22.26 -0.84
N PHE A 287 -12.00 21.39 -0.51
CA PHE A 287 -11.57 20.28 -1.38
C PHE A 287 -11.82 18.89 -0.77
N LEU A 288 -11.88 18.80 0.56
CA LEU A 288 -12.11 17.57 1.30
C LEU A 288 -13.31 17.77 2.23
N LEU A 289 -14.46 17.18 1.89
CA LEU A 289 -15.69 17.27 2.66
C LEU A 289 -16.16 15.90 3.14
N PRO A 290 -16.88 15.81 4.28
CA PRO A 290 -17.61 14.61 4.63
C PRO A 290 -18.51 14.15 3.48
N ALA A 291 -18.56 12.84 3.22
CA ALA A 291 -19.35 12.26 2.13
C ALA A 291 -20.83 12.71 2.19
N SER A 292 -21.39 12.75 3.40
CA SER A 292 -22.75 13.25 3.70
C SER A 292 -22.99 14.72 3.33
N GLU A 293 -21.95 15.56 3.31
CA GLU A 293 -22.07 16.99 2.97
C GLU A 293 -21.87 17.25 1.48
N CYS A 294 -21.06 16.44 0.79
CA CYS A 294 -20.76 16.63 -0.63
C CYS A 294 -21.50 15.69 -1.59
N GLU A 295 -22.33 14.76 -1.10
CA GLU A 295 -22.99 13.72 -1.91
C GLU A 295 -23.63 14.28 -3.19
N PHE A 296 -24.46 15.32 -3.06
CA PHE A 296 -25.15 15.92 -4.21
C PHE A 296 -24.19 16.53 -5.23
N VAL A 297 -23.20 17.31 -4.76
CA VAL A 297 -22.21 17.96 -5.63
C VAL A 297 -21.32 16.91 -6.31
N LEU A 298 -20.90 15.89 -5.56
CA LEU A 298 -20.07 14.80 -6.06
C LEU A 298 -20.81 13.99 -7.13
N ASN A 299 -22.07 13.62 -6.89
CA ASN A 299 -22.90 12.94 -7.88
C ASN A 299 -23.10 13.79 -9.14
N ALA A 300 -23.36 15.10 -8.99
CA ALA A 300 -23.45 16.01 -10.14
C ALA A 300 -22.14 16.04 -10.95
N VAL A 301 -20.98 16.16 -10.29
CA VAL A 301 -19.66 16.13 -10.96
C VAL A 301 -19.44 14.80 -11.67
N ILE A 302 -19.79 13.67 -11.05
CA ILE A 302 -19.70 12.33 -11.66
C ILE A 302 -20.62 12.24 -12.88
N GLU A 303 -21.87 12.66 -12.76
CA GLU A 303 -22.86 12.66 -13.85
C GLU A 303 -22.48 13.58 -15.01
N GLU A 304 -21.71 14.63 -14.76
CA GLU A 304 -21.23 15.56 -15.78
C GLU A 304 -19.87 15.18 -16.37
N LEU A 305 -19.22 14.11 -15.88
CA LEU A 305 -17.96 13.63 -16.46
C LEU A 305 -18.09 13.36 -17.97
N GLN A 306 -17.14 13.90 -18.71
CA GLN A 306 -17.00 13.82 -20.16
C GLN A 306 -15.57 13.41 -20.53
N LYS A 307 -15.41 12.98 -21.78
CA LYS A 307 -14.10 12.72 -22.37
C LYS A 307 -13.25 13.98 -22.38
N ASP A 308 -11.93 13.83 -22.20
CA ASP A 308 -10.97 14.92 -22.32
C ASP A 308 -11.21 15.68 -23.65
N PRO A 309 -11.45 17.02 -23.60
CA PRO A 309 -11.95 17.76 -24.76
C PRO A 309 -10.88 17.98 -25.85
N TRP A 310 -9.64 17.60 -25.60
CA TRP A 310 -8.53 17.83 -26.51
C TRP A 310 -8.53 16.79 -27.64
N PRO A 311 -8.47 17.23 -28.92
CA PRO A 311 -8.49 16.33 -30.05
C PRO A 311 -7.25 15.43 -30.07
N VAL A 312 -7.45 14.15 -30.39
CA VAL A 312 -6.38 13.15 -30.49
C VAL A 312 -6.22 12.75 -31.96
N PRO A 313 -5.08 13.03 -32.60
CA PRO A 313 -4.78 12.55 -33.94
C PRO A 313 -4.86 11.01 -34.04
N ALA A 314 -5.27 10.48 -35.19
CA ALA A 314 -5.51 9.04 -35.36
C ALA A 314 -4.25 8.16 -35.21
N ASP A 315 -3.07 8.75 -35.42
CA ASP A 315 -1.75 8.14 -35.27
C ASP A 315 -1.16 8.33 -33.86
N GLN A 316 -1.91 8.94 -32.94
CA GLN A 316 -1.46 9.27 -31.60
C GLN A 316 -2.38 8.72 -30.50
N ARG A 317 -1.77 8.42 -29.35
CA ARG A 317 -2.44 8.23 -28.07
C ARG A 317 -2.86 9.58 -27.51
N ALA A 318 -3.90 9.56 -26.68
CA ALA A 318 -4.33 10.73 -25.93
C ALA A 318 -3.20 11.27 -25.05
N SER A 319 -3.19 12.60 -24.82
CA SER A 319 -2.24 13.23 -23.93
C SER A 319 -2.66 12.98 -22.47
N ARG A 320 -1.96 12.09 -21.78
CA ARG A 320 -2.36 11.62 -20.46
C ARG A 320 -1.28 11.91 -19.43
N CYS A 321 -1.61 12.75 -18.45
CA CYS A 321 -0.68 13.18 -17.40
C CYS A 321 -0.87 12.49 -16.04
N THR A 322 -0.99 11.16 -16.03
CA THR A 322 -1.24 10.37 -14.80
C THR A 322 -0.25 10.69 -13.69
N GLY A 323 1.04 10.81 -13.99
CA GLY A 323 2.05 11.13 -12.98
C GLY A 323 1.86 12.52 -12.35
N ALA A 324 1.50 13.53 -13.15
CA ALA A 324 1.18 14.87 -12.64
C ALA A 324 -0.07 14.84 -11.74
N ALA A 325 -1.12 14.12 -12.15
CA ALA A 325 -2.35 13.98 -11.37
C ALA A 325 -2.09 13.35 -10.00
N LEU A 326 -1.29 12.27 -9.95
CA LEU A 326 -0.91 11.61 -8.71
C LEU A 326 -0.03 12.49 -7.81
N SER A 327 0.89 13.26 -8.39
CA SER A 327 1.71 14.23 -7.65
C SER A 327 0.87 15.34 -7.00
N VAL A 328 -0.12 15.86 -7.73
CA VAL A 328 -1.07 16.87 -7.20
C VAL A 328 -1.91 16.26 -6.08
N ALA A 329 -2.46 15.04 -6.27
CA ALA A 329 -3.24 14.34 -5.25
C ALA A 329 -2.42 14.09 -3.97
N ALA A 330 -1.20 13.59 -4.09
CA ALA A 330 -0.29 13.36 -2.98
C ALA A 330 0.10 14.66 -2.26
N SER A 331 0.29 15.75 -3.00
CA SER A 331 0.62 17.05 -2.42
C SER A 331 -0.57 17.64 -1.66
N LEU A 332 -1.78 17.58 -2.25
CA LEU A 332 -3.00 18.09 -1.65
C LEU A 332 -3.32 17.38 -0.32
N LEU A 333 -3.33 16.05 -0.33
CA LEU A 333 -3.54 15.26 0.89
C LEU A 333 -2.43 15.52 1.91
N GLY A 334 -1.18 15.62 1.45
CA GLY A 334 -0.03 15.93 2.30
C GLY A 334 -0.12 17.24 3.05
N VAL A 335 -0.83 18.24 2.53
CA VAL A 335 -1.04 19.52 3.23
C VAL A 335 -2.28 19.47 4.11
N CYS A 336 -3.38 18.92 3.60
CA CYS A 336 -4.67 18.93 4.29
C CYS A 336 -4.72 17.97 5.48
N VAL A 337 -4.22 16.75 5.30
CA VAL A 337 -4.37 15.63 6.24
C VAL A 337 -3.08 14.81 6.41
N PRO A 338 -1.93 15.45 6.73
CA PRO A 338 -0.69 14.72 6.99
C PRO A 338 -0.85 13.81 8.21
N GLY A 339 -0.37 12.57 8.11
CA GLY A 339 -0.42 11.61 9.21
C GLY A 339 -1.81 11.04 9.49
N SER A 340 -2.79 11.28 8.62
CA SER A 340 -4.13 10.69 8.68
C SER A 340 -4.29 9.63 7.58
N GLY A 341 -5.12 8.63 7.80
CA GLY A 341 -5.41 7.59 6.82
C GLY A 341 -6.14 8.13 5.59
N ALA A 342 -5.42 8.22 4.47
CA ALA A 342 -5.98 8.63 3.19
C ALA A 342 -5.65 7.62 2.08
N ARG A 343 -6.57 7.42 1.14
CA ARG A 343 -6.37 6.60 -0.05
C ARG A 343 -6.59 7.43 -1.31
N ILE A 344 -5.59 7.44 -2.18
CA ILE A 344 -5.71 7.90 -3.54
C ILE A 344 -6.21 6.72 -4.37
N MET A 345 -7.39 6.84 -4.95
CA MET A 345 -8.00 5.82 -5.81
C MET A 345 -7.88 6.28 -7.25
N ALA A 346 -6.88 5.79 -7.96
CA ALA A 346 -6.59 6.18 -9.33
C ALA A 346 -7.29 5.25 -10.33
N PHE A 347 -8.17 5.81 -11.16
CA PHE A 347 -8.87 5.10 -12.23
C PHE A 347 -8.20 5.47 -13.55
N VAL A 348 -7.56 4.50 -14.20
CA VAL A 348 -6.65 4.76 -15.34
C VAL A 348 -7.02 3.85 -16.52
N GLY A 349 -7.34 4.43 -17.67
CA GLY A 349 -7.70 3.69 -18.89
C GLY A 349 -6.62 3.56 -19.97
N GLY A 350 -5.35 3.32 -19.60
CA GLY A 350 -4.19 3.45 -20.52
C GLY A 350 -2.93 4.12 -19.93
N PRO A 351 -1.81 4.14 -20.67
CA PRO A 351 -0.52 4.61 -20.14
C PRO A 351 -0.39 6.14 -20.07
N SER A 352 0.42 6.64 -19.12
CA SER A 352 0.82 8.05 -19.09
C SER A 352 1.68 8.38 -20.31
N THR A 353 1.31 9.41 -21.07
CA THR A 353 2.00 9.83 -22.31
C THR A 353 2.57 11.24 -22.26
N GLU A 354 2.22 12.00 -21.22
CA GLU A 354 2.67 13.37 -21.01
C GLU A 354 3.04 13.61 -19.55
N GLY A 355 4.00 14.52 -19.33
CA GLY A 355 4.39 14.96 -18.00
C GLY A 355 5.38 14.03 -17.28
N PRO A 356 5.65 14.30 -15.99
CA PRO A 356 6.48 13.43 -15.19
C PRO A 356 5.84 12.04 -15.05
N GLY A 357 6.66 10.99 -15.02
CA GLY A 357 6.15 9.61 -15.00
C GLY A 357 5.59 9.08 -16.33
N SER A 358 5.87 9.75 -17.46
CA SER A 358 5.50 9.25 -18.80
C SER A 358 6.06 7.85 -19.06
N ILE A 359 5.21 6.95 -19.56
CA ILE A 359 5.49 5.53 -19.77
C ILE A 359 5.83 5.23 -21.23
N VAL A 360 5.14 5.90 -22.16
CA VAL A 360 5.28 5.75 -23.61
C VAL A 360 5.04 7.12 -24.26
N SER A 361 5.57 7.35 -25.46
CA SER A 361 5.24 8.58 -26.20
C SER A 361 3.80 8.55 -26.73
N LYS A 362 3.36 9.69 -27.27
CA LYS A 362 2.06 9.80 -27.94
C LYS A 362 2.00 9.00 -29.24
N SER A 363 3.10 8.77 -29.96
CA SER A 363 3.03 8.12 -31.27
C SER A 363 2.64 6.64 -31.17
N LEU A 364 1.59 6.22 -31.87
CA LEU A 364 1.17 4.81 -31.93
C LEU A 364 2.19 3.91 -32.64
N LEU A 365 3.10 4.49 -33.43
CA LEU A 365 4.21 3.77 -34.05
C LEU A 365 5.20 3.23 -33.02
N GLU A 366 5.34 3.91 -31.89
CA GLU A 366 6.18 3.45 -30.78
C GLU A 366 5.35 2.51 -29.89
N PRO A 367 5.74 1.21 -29.80
CA PRO A 367 5.04 0.27 -28.94
C PRO A 367 5.31 0.58 -27.46
N ILE A 368 4.39 0.15 -26.59
CA ILE A 368 4.65 0.15 -25.16
C ILE A 368 5.69 -0.93 -24.86
N ARG A 369 6.72 -0.58 -24.09
CA ARG A 369 7.81 -1.49 -23.69
C ARG A 369 7.31 -2.86 -23.21
N SER A 370 8.07 -3.89 -23.57
CA SER A 370 7.92 -5.29 -23.15
C SER A 370 9.03 -5.70 -22.18
N HIS A 371 8.92 -6.89 -21.58
CA HIS A 371 10.02 -7.44 -20.77
C HIS A 371 11.32 -7.63 -21.57
N LYS A 372 11.23 -7.92 -22.87
CA LYS A 372 12.41 -8.02 -23.74
C LYS A 372 13.11 -6.68 -23.93
N ASP A 373 12.34 -5.60 -23.98
CA ASP A 373 12.90 -4.25 -24.13
C ASP A 373 13.59 -3.82 -22.83
N LEU A 374 13.01 -4.16 -21.67
CA LEU A 374 13.65 -3.95 -20.37
C LEU A 374 14.93 -4.76 -20.21
N ASP A 375 14.92 -6.04 -20.60
CA ASP A 375 16.12 -6.89 -20.53
C ASP A 375 17.26 -6.44 -21.46
N LYS A 376 16.95 -5.67 -22.50
CA LYS A 376 17.91 -5.09 -23.46
C LYS A 376 18.15 -3.60 -23.24
N ASP A 377 17.69 -3.03 -22.12
CA ASP A 377 17.77 -1.59 -21.81
C ASP A 377 17.27 -0.67 -22.95
N SER A 378 16.27 -1.13 -23.70
CA SER A 378 15.71 -0.48 -24.89
C SER A 378 14.44 0.32 -24.58
N ALA A 379 14.14 0.57 -23.30
CA ALA A 379 12.96 1.29 -22.82
C ALA A 379 13.36 2.65 -22.19
N PRO A 380 13.52 3.73 -22.99
CA PRO A 380 14.18 4.98 -22.53
C PRO A 380 13.42 5.76 -21.45
N LEU A 381 12.13 5.48 -21.26
CA LEU A 381 11.28 6.16 -20.28
C LEU A 381 11.18 5.42 -18.94
N TYR A 382 11.53 4.12 -18.90
CA TYR A 382 11.26 3.25 -17.75
C TYR A 382 11.94 3.74 -16.46
N ASP A 383 13.26 3.91 -16.46
CA ASP A 383 14.01 4.30 -15.26
C ASP A 383 13.62 5.68 -14.73
N LYS A 384 13.35 6.62 -15.66
CA LYS A 384 12.89 7.98 -15.30
C LYS A 384 11.52 7.93 -14.64
N ALA A 385 10.60 7.11 -15.16
CA ALA A 385 9.28 6.94 -14.60
C ALA A 385 9.32 6.23 -13.24
N VAL A 386 10.07 5.12 -13.11
CA VAL A 386 10.27 4.42 -11.82
C VAL A 386 10.83 5.36 -10.76
N LYS A 387 11.83 6.18 -11.11
CA LYS A 387 12.42 7.16 -10.18
C LYS A 387 11.40 8.21 -9.71
N PHE A 388 10.54 8.68 -10.62
CA PHE A 388 9.48 9.62 -10.29
C PHE A 388 8.43 8.99 -9.35
N TYR A 389 7.95 7.78 -9.66
CA TYR A 389 7.00 7.09 -8.78
C TYR A 389 7.61 6.68 -7.43
N ASP A 390 8.93 6.44 -7.34
CA ASP A 390 9.61 6.24 -6.06
C ASP A 390 9.64 7.52 -5.19
N GLN A 391 9.71 8.71 -5.80
CA GLN A 391 9.58 9.99 -5.09
C GLN A 391 8.17 10.17 -4.52
N ILE A 392 7.13 9.89 -5.33
CA ILE A 392 5.74 9.85 -4.86
C ILE A 392 5.59 8.82 -3.73
N ALA A 393 6.17 7.64 -3.87
CA ALA A 393 6.14 6.59 -2.83
C ALA A 393 6.69 7.09 -1.49
N LYS A 394 7.85 7.74 -1.50
CA LYS A 394 8.48 8.32 -0.30
C LYS A 394 7.59 9.38 0.35
N GLN A 395 6.98 10.25 -0.47
CA GLN A 395 6.04 11.27 0.00
C GLN A 395 4.82 10.63 0.68
N LEU A 396 4.16 9.69 0.01
CA LEU A 396 2.97 9.01 0.54
C LEU A 396 3.27 8.22 1.82
N VAL A 397 4.40 7.49 1.85
CA VAL A 397 4.85 6.76 3.05
C VAL A 397 5.08 7.69 4.24
N HIS A 398 5.74 8.83 4.00
CA HIS A 398 5.96 9.82 5.05
C HIS A 398 4.65 10.41 5.57
N GLN A 399 3.67 10.62 4.69
CA GLN A 399 2.36 11.17 5.02
C GLN A 399 1.38 10.14 5.60
N GLY A 400 1.63 8.85 5.41
CA GLY A 400 0.74 7.77 5.84
C GLY A 400 -0.41 7.47 4.86
N HIS A 401 -0.25 7.82 3.58
CA HIS A 401 -1.28 7.71 2.55
C HIS A 401 -1.06 6.52 1.62
N VAL A 402 -2.14 6.05 0.99
CA VAL A 402 -2.17 4.86 0.13
C VAL A 402 -2.43 5.25 -1.32
N LEU A 403 -1.81 4.53 -2.27
CA LEU A 403 -2.12 4.64 -3.69
C LEU A 403 -2.73 3.35 -4.22
N ASP A 404 -4.03 3.37 -4.50
CA ASP A 404 -4.76 2.32 -5.22
C ASP A 404 -4.81 2.64 -6.71
N VAL A 405 -4.66 1.62 -7.55
CA VAL A 405 -4.71 1.75 -9.02
C VAL A 405 -5.70 0.75 -9.60
N PHE A 406 -6.78 1.29 -10.17
CA PHE A 406 -7.78 0.58 -10.96
C PHE A 406 -7.48 0.83 -12.44
N ALA A 407 -6.78 -0.10 -13.06
CA ALA A 407 -6.36 0.00 -14.44
C ALA A 407 -7.28 -0.84 -15.32
N CYS A 408 -8.09 -0.17 -16.15
CA CYS A 408 -8.96 -0.84 -17.11
C CYS A 408 -8.62 -0.41 -18.53
N ALA A 409 -7.82 -1.21 -19.23
CA ALA A 409 -7.39 -0.93 -20.59
C ALA A 409 -7.01 -2.22 -21.32
N VAL A 410 -7.17 -2.22 -22.64
CA VAL A 410 -6.70 -3.33 -23.51
C VAL A 410 -5.17 -3.36 -23.57
N ASP A 411 -4.52 -2.20 -23.49
CA ASP A 411 -3.07 -2.03 -23.48
C ASP A 411 -2.50 -1.87 -22.06
N GLN A 412 -1.18 -1.99 -21.93
CA GLN A 412 -0.48 -1.77 -20.66
C GLN A 412 -0.60 -0.31 -20.18
N VAL A 413 -0.91 -0.11 -18.89
CA VAL A 413 -1.05 1.24 -18.32
C VAL A 413 0.20 1.81 -17.63
N GLY A 414 1.24 0.99 -17.45
CA GLY A 414 2.44 1.39 -16.69
C GLY A 414 2.44 1.00 -15.21
N VAL A 415 1.75 -0.10 -14.83
CA VAL A 415 1.80 -0.62 -13.44
C VAL A 415 3.22 -0.98 -13.03
N ALA A 416 4.08 -1.42 -13.96
CA ALA A 416 5.47 -1.78 -13.65
C ALA A 416 6.27 -0.60 -13.07
N GLU A 417 6.01 0.62 -13.54
CA GLU A 417 6.64 1.85 -13.09
C GLU A 417 5.99 2.37 -11.81
N MET A 418 4.66 2.30 -11.72
CA MET A 418 3.89 2.74 -10.54
C MET A 418 4.01 1.78 -9.34
N LYS A 419 4.43 0.53 -9.59
CA LYS A 419 4.54 -0.56 -8.61
C LYS A 419 5.18 -0.14 -7.30
N VAL A 420 6.27 0.63 -7.36
CA VAL A 420 7.02 1.07 -6.17
C VAL A 420 6.17 1.92 -5.22
N ALA A 421 5.29 2.78 -5.74
CA ALA A 421 4.38 3.59 -4.94
C ALA A 421 3.25 2.77 -4.35
N ILE A 422 2.71 1.82 -5.12
CA ILE A 422 1.60 0.97 -4.70
C ILE A 422 2.07 0.00 -3.60
N GLU A 423 3.15 -0.74 -3.83
CA GLU A 423 3.65 -1.74 -2.88
C GLU A 423 4.13 -1.13 -1.57
N LYS A 424 4.89 -0.03 -1.61
CA LYS A 424 5.41 0.61 -0.38
C LYS A 424 4.30 1.21 0.48
N THR A 425 3.17 1.59 -0.12
CA THR A 425 2.03 2.18 0.60
C THR A 425 0.97 1.16 0.99
N GLY A 426 1.03 -0.09 0.50
CA GLY A 426 0.00 -1.10 0.75
C GLY A 426 -1.29 -0.84 -0.02
N GLY A 427 -1.16 -0.30 -1.23
CA GLY A 427 -2.27 -0.07 -2.14
C GLY A 427 -2.71 -1.31 -2.91
N ILE A 428 -3.91 -1.23 -3.45
CA ILE A 428 -4.58 -2.27 -4.24
C ILE A 428 -4.32 -2.01 -5.73
N VAL A 429 -4.06 -3.08 -6.48
CA VAL A 429 -4.06 -3.03 -7.95
C VAL A 429 -5.19 -3.91 -8.48
N VAL A 430 -6.06 -3.32 -9.29
CA VAL A 430 -7.06 -4.04 -10.06
C VAL A 430 -6.74 -3.85 -11.53
N LEU A 431 -6.45 -4.95 -12.24
CA LEU A 431 -6.25 -4.97 -13.69
C LEU A 431 -7.46 -5.60 -14.35
N ALA A 432 -8.08 -4.87 -15.28
CA ALA A 432 -9.13 -5.38 -16.16
C ALA A 432 -8.96 -4.80 -17.57
N GLU A 433 -9.73 -5.30 -18.53
CA GLU A 433 -9.73 -4.77 -19.90
C GLU A 433 -10.68 -3.58 -20.06
N SER A 434 -11.73 -3.53 -19.24
CA SER A 434 -12.81 -2.53 -19.29
C SER A 434 -13.38 -2.28 -17.89
N PHE A 435 -13.80 -1.04 -17.63
CA PHE A 435 -14.57 -0.64 -16.44
C PHE A 435 -15.98 -1.26 -16.42
N GLY A 436 -16.42 -1.84 -17.55
CA GLY A 436 -17.66 -2.59 -17.66
C GLY A 436 -17.60 -3.98 -17.02
N HIS A 437 -16.41 -4.56 -16.84
CA HIS A 437 -16.21 -5.93 -16.39
C HIS A 437 -16.49 -6.10 -14.88
N SER A 438 -17.04 -7.27 -14.51
CA SER A 438 -17.33 -7.61 -13.11
C SER A 438 -16.07 -7.65 -12.25
N VAL A 439 -14.92 -8.01 -12.81
CA VAL A 439 -13.62 -8.00 -12.09
C VAL A 439 -13.35 -6.62 -11.50
N PHE A 440 -13.56 -5.55 -12.27
CA PHE A 440 -13.42 -4.18 -11.78
C PHE A 440 -14.53 -3.82 -10.80
N LYS A 441 -15.80 -3.98 -11.21
CA LYS A 441 -16.97 -3.57 -10.41
C LYS A 441 -17.01 -4.24 -9.04
N ASP A 442 -16.87 -5.56 -8.99
CA ASP A 442 -16.91 -6.33 -7.74
C ASP A 442 -15.71 -6.01 -6.85
N SER A 443 -14.53 -5.78 -7.44
CA SER A 443 -13.33 -5.44 -6.66
C SER A 443 -13.42 -4.05 -6.04
N LEU A 444 -13.97 -3.08 -6.78
CA LEU A 444 -14.21 -1.74 -6.27
C LEU A 444 -15.27 -1.74 -5.17
N LEU A 445 -16.38 -2.46 -5.34
CA LEU A 445 -17.43 -2.55 -4.31
C LEU A 445 -16.92 -3.19 -3.02
N ARG A 446 -16.09 -4.23 -3.09
CA ARG A 446 -15.53 -4.92 -1.90
C ARG A 446 -14.72 -4.00 -0.98
N ILE A 447 -14.23 -2.87 -1.47
CA ILE A 447 -13.48 -1.89 -0.68
C ILE A 447 -14.38 -1.16 0.33
N PHE A 448 -15.66 -0.98 0.01
CA PHE A 448 -16.62 -0.20 0.79
C PHE A 448 -17.75 -1.04 1.39
N GLN A 449 -17.83 -2.32 1.06
CA GLN A 449 -18.87 -3.21 1.60
C GLN A 449 -18.62 -3.55 3.08
N SER A 450 -19.56 -3.21 3.96
CA SER A 450 -19.55 -3.53 5.40
C SER A 450 -20.09 -4.93 5.75
N SER A 451 -19.91 -5.92 4.86
CA SER A 451 -20.43 -7.29 5.05
C SER A 451 -19.35 -8.26 5.57
N ASP A 452 -19.67 -9.55 5.72
CA ASP A 452 -18.69 -10.61 6.04
C ASP A 452 -17.46 -10.62 5.11
N ASN A 453 -17.60 -10.05 3.90
CA ASN A 453 -16.55 -9.93 2.90
C ASN A 453 -15.80 -8.59 2.92
N ASP A 454 -16.08 -7.72 3.90
CA ASP A 454 -15.36 -6.47 4.12
C ASP A 454 -13.85 -6.72 4.22
N LEU A 455 -13.08 -5.99 3.43
CA LEU A 455 -11.61 -6.01 3.49
C LEU A 455 -11.11 -5.67 4.90
N GLY A 456 -11.85 -4.87 5.66
CA GLY A 456 -11.46 -4.39 6.98
C GLY A 456 -10.29 -3.45 6.87
N LEU A 457 -10.43 -2.44 6.00
CA LEU A 457 -9.37 -1.49 5.74
C LEU A 457 -8.92 -0.82 7.02
N SER A 458 -7.61 -0.65 7.12
CA SER A 458 -6.92 -0.03 8.22
C SER A 458 -5.79 0.82 7.65
N PHE A 459 -5.51 1.93 8.32
CA PHE A 459 -4.73 3.00 7.73
C PHE A 459 -3.55 3.41 8.61
N ASN A 460 -2.58 4.07 8.00
CA ASN A 460 -1.48 4.76 8.65
C ASN A 460 -0.69 3.89 9.65
N GLY A 461 -0.59 2.59 9.39
CA GLY A 461 -0.04 1.60 10.29
C GLY A 461 1.47 1.74 10.51
N ILE A 462 1.92 1.32 11.69
CA ILE A 462 3.33 1.16 12.06
C ILE A 462 3.47 -0.21 12.72
N LEU A 463 4.32 -1.06 12.16
CA LEU A 463 4.72 -2.33 12.75
C LEU A 463 6.06 -2.14 13.46
N GLU A 464 6.11 -2.39 14.76
CA GLU A 464 7.36 -2.53 15.52
C GLU A 464 7.54 -3.98 15.98
N ILE A 465 8.78 -4.47 15.94
CA ILE A 465 9.11 -5.85 16.32
C ILE A 465 10.13 -5.85 17.44
N ASN A 466 9.81 -6.59 18.49
CA ASN A 466 10.74 -6.94 19.56
C ASN A 466 11.01 -8.45 19.50
N CYS A 467 12.26 -8.84 19.68
CA CYS A 467 12.66 -10.25 19.77
C CYS A 467 13.68 -10.44 20.90
N SER A 468 13.88 -11.69 21.33
CA SER A 468 14.95 -12.04 22.28
C SER A 468 16.33 -11.65 21.73
N LYS A 469 17.27 -11.34 22.62
CA LYS A 469 18.62 -10.83 22.26
C LYS A 469 19.42 -11.76 21.34
N ASP A 470 19.16 -13.07 21.41
CA ASP A 470 19.81 -14.08 20.57
C ASP A 470 19.21 -14.17 19.15
N VAL A 471 18.24 -13.32 18.80
CA VAL A 471 17.60 -13.25 17.48
C VAL A 471 17.74 -11.84 16.92
N LYS A 472 18.18 -11.73 15.67
CA LYS A 472 18.26 -10.46 14.92
C LYS A 472 17.30 -10.46 13.73
N ILE A 473 16.81 -9.28 13.35
CA ILE A 473 15.86 -9.08 12.26
C ILE A 473 16.64 -8.70 10.99
N GLN A 474 16.56 -9.52 9.95
CA GLN A 474 17.16 -9.21 8.64
C GLN A 474 16.27 -8.25 7.83
N GLY A 475 14.96 -8.38 7.96
CA GLY A 475 13.99 -7.47 7.35
C GLY A 475 12.67 -8.12 6.99
N ILE A 476 11.85 -7.37 6.25
CA ILE A 476 10.51 -7.76 5.83
C ILE A 476 10.38 -7.76 4.30
N ILE A 477 9.67 -8.75 3.77
CA ILE A 477 9.17 -8.77 2.39
C ILE A 477 7.65 -8.69 2.42
N GLY A 478 7.09 -7.62 1.88
CA GLY A 478 5.65 -7.36 1.85
C GLY A 478 5.32 -5.88 1.69
N PRO A 479 4.02 -5.51 1.71
CA PRO A 479 3.54 -4.15 1.51
C PRO A 479 3.86 -3.22 2.69
N CYS A 480 5.12 -2.83 2.81
CA CYS A 480 5.59 -1.93 3.87
C CYS A 480 6.82 -1.14 3.41
N ALA A 481 7.15 -0.10 4.16
CA ALA A 481 8.38 0.68 3.98
C ALA A 481 9.16 0.74 5.30
N SER A 482 10.49 0.61 5.23
CA SER A 482 11.36 0.79 6.40
C SER A 482 11.20 2.18 7.00
N LEU A 483 11.10 2.28 8.33
CA LEU A 483 11.21 3.55 9.06
C LEU A 483 12.65 3.91 9.44
N GLU A 484 13.63 3.09 9.02
CA GLU A 484 15.07 3.31 9.27
C GLU A 484 15.39 3.54 10.77
N LYS A 485 14.57 2.94 11.65
CA LYS A 485 14.73 3.03 13.10
C LYS A 485 15.89 2.13 13.52
N LYS A 486 17.05 2.73 13.77
CA LYS A 486 18.23 2.03 14.31
C LYS A 486 17.85 1.25 15.56
N SER A 487 18.20 -0.03 15.58
CA SER A 487 17.87 -0.95 16.68
C SER A 487 18.98 -1.97 16.85
N PRO A 488 19.36 -2.33 18.10
CA PRO A 488 20.31 -3.41 18.35
C PRO A 488 19.77 -4.78 17.90
N LEU A 489 18.47 -4.87 17.60
CA LEU A 489 17.83 -6.08 17.07
C LEU A 489 18.00 -6.23 15.56
N SER A 490 18.48 -5.21 14.84
CA SER A 490 18.69 -5.31 13.40
C SER A 490 19.93 -6.15 13.06
N SER A 491 19.81 -7.03 12.08
CA SER A 491 20.94 -7.79 11.55
C SER A 491 21.78 -6.95 10.60
N ASP A 492 23.08 -7.24 10.53
CA ASP A 492 23.98 -6.68 9.52
C ASP A 492 23.65 -7.22 8.12
N THR A 493 23.03 -8.41 8.05
CA THR A 493 22.50 -8.98 6.80
C THR A 493 21.09 -8.48 6.56
N VAL A 494 20.89 -7.78 5.43
CA VAL A 494 19.61 -7.15 5.07
C VAL A 494 18.88 -7.98 4.01
N ILE A 495 17.61 -8.28 4.27
CA ILE A 495 16.70 -8.89 3.29
C ILE A 495 15.43 -8.05 3.19
N GLY A 496 15.10 -7.60 1.97
CA GLY A 496 13.91 -6.77 1.73
C GLY A 496 14.02 -5.41 2.41
N GLN A 497 12.96 -5.00 3.11
CA GLN A 497 12.94 -3.80 3.96
C GLN A 497 13.63 -4.15 5.29
N GLY A 498 14.94 -3.94 5.41
CA GLY A 498 15.71 -4.22 6.63
C GLY A 498 16.35 -2.99 7.26
N ASN A 499 17.44 -3.19 8.02
CA ASN A 499 18.14 -2.16 8.80
C ASN A 499 17.24 -1.36 9.76
N THR A 500 16.15 -1.98 10.21
CA THR A 500 15.18 -1.36 11.11
C THR A 500 14.54 -2.43 11.98
N SER A 501 13.88 -2.01 13.06
CA SER A 501 12.91 -2.84 13.80
C SER A 501 11.50 -2.24 13.73
N ALA A 502 11.28 -1.27 12.85
CA ALA A 502 10.00 -0.61 12.63
C ALA A 502 9.73 -0.32 11.14
N TRP A 503 8.49 -0.54 10.71
CA TRP A 503 8.04 -0.37 9.33
C TRP A 503 6.72 0.40 9.28
N LYS A 504 6.56 1.21 8.23
CA LYS A 504 5.31 1.88 7.88
C LYS A 504 4.46 0.96 7.01
N MET A 505 3.17 0.89 7.30
CA MET A 505 2.15 0.16 6.54
C MET A 505 0.97 1.11 6.30
N CYS A 506 1.03 1.94 5.27
CA CYS A 506 0.03 3.02 5.09
C CYS A 506 -1.38 2.48 4.88
N GLY A 507 -1.51 1.39 4.12
CA GLY A 507 -2.73 0.62 3.94
C GLY A 507 -2.51 -0.82 4.37
N LEU A 508 -3.46 -1.34 5.13
CA LEU A 508 -3.54 -2.74 5.49
C LEU A 508 -5.01 -3.17 5.51
N ASP A 509 -5.23 -4.46 5.35
CA ASP A 509 -6.53 -5.12 5.39
C ASP A 509 -6.46 -6.40 6.26
N LYS A 510 -7.58 -7.09 6.45
CA LYS A 510 -7.64 -8.34 7.22
C LYS A 510 -6.78 -9.48 6.63
N LYS A 511 -6.32 -9.36 5.37
CA LYS A 511 -5.55 -10.39 4.64
C LYS A 511 -4.08 -10.03 4.48
N THR A 512 -3.67 -8.84 4.90
CA THR A 512 -2.31 -8.33 4.74
C THR A 512 -1.36 -9.22 5.52
N SER A 513 -0.41 -9.82 4.80
CA SER A 513 0.55 -10.79 5.33
C SER A 513 1.97 -10.33 4.99
N LEU A 514 2.88 -10.50 5.94
CA LEU A 514 4.27 -10.06 5.82
C LEU A 514 5.22 -11.22 6.04
N CYS A 515 6.22 -11.34 5.18
CA CYS A 515 7.32 -12.26 5.42
C CYS A 515 8.38 -11.60 6.28
N LEU A 516 8.68 -12.20 7.42
CA LEU A 516 9.72 -11.72 8.32
C LEU A 516 10.90 -12.68 8.29
N VAL A 517 12.09 -12.15 8.04
CA VAL A 517 13.32 -12.93 7.99
C VAL A 517 14.22 -12.56 9.16
N TYR A 518 14.70 -13.58 9.87
CA TYR A 518 15.51 -13.45 11.07
C TYR A 518 16.83 -14.18 10.92
N ASP A 519 17.79 -13.80 11.75
CA ASP A 519 19.03 -14.53 11.98
C ASP A 519 19.13 -14.90 13.46
N ILE A 520 19.78 -16.04 13.74
CA ILE A 520 20.09 -16.46 15.11
C ILE A 520 21.50 -15.96 15.39
N ALA A 521 21.65 -15.07 16.37
CA ALA A 521 22.96 -14.59 16.77
C ALA A 521 23.77 -15.75 17.33
N LYS A 522 24.87 -16.12 16.66
CA LYS A 522 25.82 -17.11 17.18
C LYS A 522 26.50 -16.52 18.41
N LYS A 523 26.49 -17.27 19.53
CA LYS A 523 27.39 -16.99 20.65
C LYS A 523 28.79 -17.48 20.26
N ASP A 524 29.64 -16.58 19.81
CA ASP A 524 31.07 -16.86 19.65
C ASP A 524 31.68 -17.01 21.05
N GLY A 525 31.79 -18.24 21.53
CA GLY A 525 32.40 -18.56 22.82
C GLY A 525 32.29 -20.04 23.17
N SER A 526 33.34 -20.81 22.85
CA SER A 526 33.61 -22.08 23.53
C SER A 526 33.81 -21.80 25.02
N ASN A 527 33.25 -22.64 25.89
CA ASN A 527 33.32 -22.58 27.35
C ASN A 527 32.37 -21.59 28.02
N THR A 528 31.09 -21.95 28.04
CA THR A 528 30.32 -22.09 29.30
C THR A 528 29.01 -22.77 28.96
N ILE A 529 28.71 -23.88 29.64
CA ILE A 529 27.34 -24.38 29.83
C ILE A 529 26.65 -23.35 30.75
N GLY A 530 26.46 -22.13 30.25
CA GLY A 530 25.63 -21.12 30.86
C GLY A 530 24.24 -21.39 30.31
N GLN A 531 23.41 -22.07 31.11
CA GLN A 531 21.98 -22.25 30.85
C GLN A 531 21.46 -20.96 30.21
N ALA A 532 20.95 -21.03 28.97
CA ALA A 532 20.08 -19.98 28.50
C ALA A 532 19.01 -19.85 29.58
N ALA A 533 18.94 -18.71 30.27
CA ALA A 533 18.04 -18.53 31.41
C ALA A 533 16.58 -18.89 31.06
N SER A 534 16.27 -18.91 29.76
CA SER A 534 15.10 -19.56 29.20
C SER A 534 15.51 -20.50 28.06
N ASN A 535 14.97 -21.73 28.05
CA ASN A 535 15.01 -22.65 26.90
C ASN A 535 14.11 -22.18 25.73
N GLN A 536 13.59 -20.94 25.79
CA GLN A 536 12.69 -20.34 24.82
C GLN A 536 13.20 -18.98 24.36
N PHE A 537 12.78 -18.59 23.16
CA PHE A 537 12.91 -17.25 22.63
C PHE A 537 11.54 -16.70 22.25
N TYR A 538 11.41 -15.39 22.28
CA TYR A 538 10.15 -14.68 22.15
C TYR A 538 10.20 -13.71 20.97
N PHE A 539 9.06 -13.51 20.34
CA PHE A 539 8.80 -12.43 19.39
C PHE A 539 7.56 -11.68 19.84
N GLN A 540 7.57 -10.36 19.71
CA GLN A 540 6.41 -9.52 19.90
C GLN A 540 6.27 -8.55 18.73
N PHE A 541 5.12 -8.61 18.08
CA PHE A 541 4.70 -7.77 16.97
C PHE A 541 3.72 -6.73 17.49
N LEU A 542 4.06 -5.46 17.31
CA LEU A 542 3.27 -4.31 17.76
C LEU A 542 2.80 -3.53 16.53
N THR A 543 1.55 -3.69 16.15
CA THR A 543 0.96 -3.01 15.00
C THR A 543 0.06 -1.88 15.48
N TYR A 544 0.55 -0.66 15.42
CA TYR A 544 -0.25 0.56 15.61
C TYR A 544 -0.93 0.88 14.29
N TYR A 545 -2.21 1.25 14.30
CA TYR A 545 -2.91 1.63 13.09
C TYR A 545 -4.15 2.45 13.40
N GLN A 546 -4.65 3.16 12.40
CA GLN A 546 -5.96 3.82 12.44
C GLN A 546 -7.00 2.84 11.91
N HIS A 547 -7.95 2.47 12.77
CA HIS A 547 -9.09 1.62 12.41
C HIS A 547 -10.02 2.37 11.44
N HIS A 548 -10.86 1.65 10.69
CA HIS A 548 -11.80 2.28 9.74
C HIS A 548 -12.80 3.25 10.42
N GLU A 549 -13.09 3.04 11.71
CA GLU A 549 -13.87 3.95 12.55
C GLU A 549 -13.10 5.24 12.96
N GLY A 550 -11.85 5.38 12.52
CA GLY A 550 -10.98 6.54 12.80
C GLY A 550 -10.23 6.47 14.14
N GLN A 551 -10.54 5.51 15.00
CA GLN A 551 -9.84 5.31 16.28
C GLN A 551 -8.45 4.71 16.07
N MET A 552 -7.47 5.16 16.87
CA MET A 552 -6.15 4.55 16.90
C MET A 552 -6.19 3.27 17.74
N ARG A 553 -5.72 2.16 17.16
CA ARG A 553 -5.62 0.86 17.81
C ARG A 553 -4.19 0.34 17.79
N LEU A 554 -3.88 -0.53 18.74
CA LEU A 554 -2.61 -1.24 18.80
C LEU A 554 -2.86 -2.74 18.95
N ARG A 555 -2.52 -3.51 17.92
CA ARG A 555 -2.51 -4.97 18.01
C ARG A 555 -1.16 -5.46 18.50
N ALA A 556 -1.17 -6.22 19.58
CA ALA A 556 0.03 -6.84 20.15
C ALA A 556 -0.09 -8.37 20.03
N THR A 557 0.81 -8.98 19.26
CA THR A 557 0.94 -10.43 19.14
C THR A 557 2.27 -10.86 19.73
N THR A 558 2.26 -11.68 20.78
CA THR A 558 3.47 -12.27 21.37
C THR A 558 3.47 -13.77 21.17
N ILE A 559 4.58 -14.32 20.67
CA ILE A 559 4.76 -15.75 20.47
C ILE A 559 6.07 -16.21 21.10
N SER A 560 6.11 -17.47 21.53
CA SER A 560 7.33 -18.13 22.00
C SER A 560 7.66 -19.36 21.14
N ARG A 561 8.95 -19.70 21.07
CA ARG A 561 9.49 -20.91 20.46
C ARG A 561 10.59 -21.48 21.36
N ARG A 562 10.81 -22.79 21.28
CA ARG A 562 11.87 -23.48 22.03
C ARG A 562 13.13 -23.58 21.18
N TRP A 563 14.29 -23.46 21.82
CA TRP A 563 15.56 -23.84 21.21
C TRP A 563 15.64 -25.36 21.06
N VAL A 564 16.29 -25.84 20.00
CA VAL A 564 16.53 -27.27 19.77
C VAL A 564 18.01 -27.46 19.41
N SER A 565 18.68 -28.40 20.06
CA SER A 565 20.04 -28.82 19.72
C SER A 565 20.01 -29.74 18.49
N GLY A 566 20.72 -29.36 17.42
CA GLY A 566 20.68 -30.09 16.15
C GLY A 566 21.72 -31.19 16.04
N SER A 567 21.38 -32.42 16.41
CA SER A 567 21.99 -33.64 15.84
C SER A 567 21.09 -34.33 14.79
N ASP A 568 19.78 -34.05 14.76
CA ASP A 568 18.81 -34.84 13.95
C ASP A 568 17.79 -34.02 13.11
N SER A 569 18.05 -32.77 12.71
CA SER A 569 17.03 -31.97 12.01
C SER A 569 17.52 -31.12 10.82
N VAL A 570 17.76 -31.77 9.68
CA VAL A 570 17.71 -31.13 8.36
C VAL A 570 16.26 -31.18 7.86
N GLN A 571 15.37 -30.43 8.49
CA GLN A 571 14.10 -29.99 7.88
C GLN A 571 13.90 -28.53 8.21
N ALA A 572 14.48 -27.66 7.37
CA ALA A 572 14.18 -26.23 7.35
C ALA A 572 12.68 -26.04 7.11
N THR A 573 11.92 -25.90 8.20
CA THR A 573 10.49 -25.64 8.13
C THR A 573 10.32 -24.13 8.03
N TYR A 574 10.18 -23.62 6.81
CA TYR A 574 9.74 -22.25 6.56
C TYR A 574 8.30 -22.11 7.07
N ARG A 575 8.11 -21.60 8.30
CA ARG A 575 6.80 -21.11 8.76
C ARG A 575 6.71 -19.62 8.45
N TRP A 576 5.84 -19.27 7.52
CA TRP A 576 5.44 -17.89 7.24
C TRP A 576 4.43 -17.48 8.33
N LEU A 577 4.61 -16.29 8.90
CA LEU A 577 3.67 -15.68 9.86
C LEU A 577 2.62 -14.85 9.13
#